data_AF-A0A9P9MQ51-F1
#
_entry.id   AF-A0A9P9MQ51-F1
#
_cell.length_a   1.000
_cell.length_b   1.000
_cell.length_c   1.000
_cell.angle_alpha   90.00
_cell.angle_beta   90.00
_cell.angle_gamma   90.00
#
_symmetry.space_group_name_H-M   'P 1'
#
loop_
_entity.id
_entity.type
_entity.pdbx_description
1 polymer ?
#
loop_
_entity_poly.entity_id
_entity_poly.type
_entity_poly.pdbx_seq_one_letter_code
_entity_poly.pdbx_strand_id
1 'polypeptide(L)'
;MAPPTNSTSITHISLIYRFYFLYYEPFGAILGTYLCLFNPQRFLSGTVPVPAYLSFSSPSGMTTSTNHTITISPILQMQLINIASLYVLFAITEGVVLRLTRQKSIWLAIITAMACADTGHLYAAWSVSPARMGDVGAWNGDEWINYGTLFAGLGLRILFLMGVGRR
;
A
#
# COMPACT_ATOMS: atom_id res chain seq x y z
N MET A 1 -6.19 41.32 6.16
CA MET A 1 -6.05 40.88 4.76
C MET A 1 -4.85 39.95 4.72
N ALA A 2 -5.06 38.63 4.59
CA ALA A 2 -3.96 37.66 4.57
C ALA A 2 -3.14 37.85 3.28
N PRO A 3 -1.80 37.73 3.33
CA PRO A 3 -0.97 37.94 2.15
C PRO A 3 -1.26 36.88 1.08
N PRO A 4 -1.18 37.23 -0.22
CA PRO A 4 -1.39 36.27 -1.29
C PRO A 4 -0.32 35.18 -1.21
N THR A 5 -0.73 33.96 -0.91
CA THR A 5 0.15 32.80 -0.97
C THR A 5 0.49 32.54 -2.43
N ASN A 6 1.72 32.80 -2.85
CA ASN A 6 2.22 32.40 -4.15
C ASN A 6 2.06 30.88 -4.30
N SER A 7 1.00 30.44 -4.96
CA SER A 7 0.71 29.03 -5.20
C SER A 7 1.71 28.51 -6.24
N THR A 8 2.82 27.98 -5.73
CA THR A 8 3.84 27.37 -6.60
C THR A 8 3.23 26.14 -7.26
N SER A 9 3.11 26.17 -8.59
CA SER A 9 2.63 25.04 -9.39
C SER A 9 3.81 24.17 -9.81
N ILE A 10 3.62 22.86 -9.84
CA ILE A 10 4.60 21.92 -10.38
C ILE A 10 4.48 21.94 -11.90
N THR A 11 5.57 22.35 -12.55
CA THR A 11 5.68 22.44 -14.01
C THR A 11 6.11 21.12 -14.61
N HIS A 12 6.88 20.32 -13.87
CA HIS A 12 7.40 19.05 -14.34
C HIS A 12 7.45 17.99 -13.23
N ILE A 13 6.99 16.78 -13.56
CA ILE A 13 7.08 15.58 -12.73
C ILE A 13 7.74 14.49 -13.56
N SER A 14 8.83 13.91 -13.04
CA SER A 14 9.52 12.79 -13.68
C SER A 14 8.56 11.64 -14.01
N LEU A 15 8.83 10.95 -15.12
CA LEU A 15 7.97 9.88 -15.63
C LEU A 15 7.78 8.76 -14.61
N ILE A 16 8.80 8.44 -13.79
CA ILE A 16 8.70 7.39 -12.78
C ILE A 16 7.61 7.70 -11.74
N TYR A 17 7.53 8.95 -11.26
CA TYR A 17 6.49 9.36 -10.30
C TYR A 17 5.11 9.41 -10.94
N ARG A 18 5.03 9.87 -12.20
CA ARG A 18 3.76 9.87 -12.94
C ARG A 18 3.24 8.44 -13.12
N PHE A 19 4.10 7.52 -13.53
CA PHE A 19 3.76 6.12 -13.70
C PHE A 19 3.33 5.50 -12.36
N TYR A 20 4.16 5.67 -11.33
CA TYR A 20 3.93 5.04 -10.03
C TYR A 20 2.66 5.60 -9.35
N PHE A 21 2.63 6.90 -9.04
CA PHE A 21 1.53 7.51 -8.32
C PHE A 21 0.24 7.55 -9.13
N LEU A 22 0.27 7.83 -10.44
CA LEU A 22 -0.99 8.07 -11.17
C LEU A 22 -1.56 6.81 -11.83
N TYR A 23 -0.80 5.71 -11.93
CA TYR A 23 -1.25 4.50 -12.65
C TYR A 23 -1.02 3.22 -11.86
N TYR A 24 0.23 2.92 -11.49
CA TYR A 24 0.58 1.66 -10.85
C TYR A 24 -0.11 1.51 -9.49
N GLU A 25 0.00 2.52 -8.64
CA GLU A 25 -0.55 2.47 -7.29
C GLU A 25 -2.10 2.53 -7.27
N PRO A 26 -2.78 3.41 -8.03
CA PRO A 26 -4.25 3.38 -8.10
C PRO A 26 -4.79 2.04 -8.56
N PHE A 27 -4.10 1.41 -9.53
CA PHE A 27 -4.47 0.08 -9.99
C PHE A 27 -4.26 -0.98 -8.89
N GLY A 28 -3.10 -0.97 -8.23
CA GLY A 28 -2.78 -1.85 -7.11
C GLY A 28 -3.79 -1.72 -5.96
N ALA A 29 -4.18 -0.49 -5.63
CA ALA A 29 -5.17 -0.20 -4.59
C ALA A 29 -6.57 -0.70 -4.95
N ILE A 30 -7.01 -0.54 -6.21
CA ILE A 30 -8.28 -1.13 -6.69
C ILE A 30 -8.23 -2.66 -6.63
N LEU A 31 -7.11 -3.28 -7.03
CA LEU A 31 -6.94 -4.72 -6.93
C LEU A 31 -6.94 -5.19 -5.46
N GLY A 32 -6.27 -4.47 -4.57
CA GLY A 32 -6.29 -4.73 -3.13
C GLY A 32 -7.69 -4.61 -2.54
N THR A 33 -8.48 -3.62 -2.99
CA THR A 33 -9.89 -3.45 -2.62
C THR A 33 -10.70 -4.68 -3.04
N TYR A 34 -10.54 -5.13 -4.29
CA TYR A 34 -11.21 -6.32 -4.80
C TYR A 34 -10.86 -7.56 -3.96
N LEU A 35 -9.58 -7.76 -3.65
CA LEU A 35 -9.15 -8.90 -2.83
C LEU A 35 -9.73 -8.82 -1.41
N CYS A 36 -9.73 -7.65 -0.76
CA CYS A 36 -10.31 -7.49 0.58
C CYS A 36 -11.81 -7.84 0.63
N LEU A 37 -12.56 -7.44 -0.40
CA LEU A 37 -14.02 -7.61 -0.42
C LEU A 37 -14.47 -8.99 -0.93
N PHE A 38 -13.79 -9.52 -1.94
CA PHE A 38 -14.26 -10.69 -2.68
C PHE A 38 -13.34 -11.91 -2.57
N ASN A 39 -12.07 -11.73 -2.19
CA ASN A 39 -11.13 -12.83 -1.99
C ASN A 39 -10.20 -12.61 -0.78
N PRO A 40 -10.76 -12.51 0.43
CA PRO A 40 -10.02 -12.13 1.63
C PRO A 40 -8.93 -13.13 2.02
N GLN A 41 -9.09 -14.42 1.70
CA GLN A 41 -8.03 -15.42 1.93
C GLN A 41 -6.80 -15.13 1.09
N ARG A 42 -6.98 -14.78 -0.19
CA ARG A 42 -5.86 -14.41 -1.06
C ARG A 42 -5.22 -13.10 -0.62
N PHE A 43 -6.02 -12.14 -0.17
CA PHE A 43 -5.50 -10.91 0.42
C PHE A 43 -4.59 -11.21 1.62
N LEU A 44 -5.09 -11.99 2.58
CA LEU A 44 -4.34 -12.32 3.80
C LEU A 44 -3.08 -13.15 3.50
N SER A 45 -3.14 -14.13 2.59
CA SER A 45 -1.96 -14.94 2.25
C SER A 45 -0.89 -14.15 1.50
N GLY A 46 -1.27 -13.11 0.77
CA GLY A 46 -0.33 -12.22 0.08
C GLY A 46 0.21 -11.06 0.94
N THR A 47 -0.47 -10.70 2.03
CA THR A 47 -0.15 -9.48 2.80
C THR A 47 0.31 -9.73 4.24
N VAL A 48 0.08 -10.91 4.79
CA VAL A 48 0.60 -11.32 6.10
C VAL A 48 1.94 -12.04 5.89
N PRO A 49 3.02 -11.74 6.65
CA PRO A 49 4.30 -12.42 6.49
C PRO A 49 4.13 -13.94 6.65
N VAL A 50 4.78 -14.73 5.80
CA VAL A 50 4.52 -16.19 5.71
C VAL A 50 4.58 -16.91 7.06
N PRO A 51 5.60 -16.69 7.92
CA PRO A 51 5.65 -17.36 9.22
C PRO A 51 4.45 -17.00 10.11
N ALA A 52 4.02 -15.74 10.09
CA ALA A 52 2.85 -15.29 10.84
C ALA A 52 1.55 -15.88 10.25
N TYR A 53 1.40 -15.88 8.93
CA TYR A 53 0.26 -16.47 8.24
C TYR A 53 0.09 -17.95 8.59
N LEU A 54 1.18 -18.72 8.57
CA LEU A 54 1.17 -20.14 8.94
C LEU A 54 0.82 -20.35 10.43
N SER A 55 1.24 -19.45 11.32
CA SER A 55 0.90 -19.52 12.75
C SER A 55 -0.57 -19.18 13.05
N PHE A 56 -1.20 -18.34 12.25
CA PHE A 56 -2.60 -17.92 12.41
C PHE A 56 -3.59 -18.79 11.63
N SER A 57 -3.09 -19.58 10.67
CA SER A 57 -3.92 -20.42 9.81
C SER A 57 -4.09 -21.83 10.37
N SER A 58 -5.22 -22.43 10.07
CA SER A 58 -5.45 -23.86 10.35
C SER A 58 -5.31 -24.66 9.06
N PRO A 59 -4.81 -25.91 9.13
CA PRO A 59 -4.86 -26.84 8.01
C PRO A 59 -6.30 -27.04 7.56
N SER A 60 -6.58 -26.82 6.28
CA SER A 60 -7.88 -27.07 5.66
C SER A 60 -7.73 -28.17 4.60
N GLY A 61 -8.32 -29.35 4.87
CA GLY A 61 -8.36 -30.49 3.95
C GLY A 61 -7.90 -31.82 4.57
N MET A 62 -8.64 -32.89 4.26
CA MET A 62 -8.37 -34.29 4.69
C MET A 62 -7.52 -35.07 3.66
N THR A 63 -6.95 -34.41 2.65
CA THR A 63 -6.20 -35.07 1.56
C THR A 63 -4.89 -34.35 1.26
N THR A 64 -4.01 -35.04 0.55
CA THR A 64 -2.56 -34.86 0.30
C THR A 64 -2.03 -33.48 -0.14
N SER A 65 -2.85 -32.42 -0.19
CA SER A 65 -2.43 -31.03 -0.35
C SER A 65 -3.00 -30.17 0.79
N THR A 66 -2.19 -29.90 1.80
CA THR A 66 -2.61 -29.09 2.96
C THR A 66 -2.71 -27.61 2.57
N ASN A 67 -3.92 -27.14 2.31
CA ASN A 67 -4.16 -25.70 2.12
C ASN A 67 -4.30 -25.03 3.49
N HIS A 68 -3.57 -23.94 3.72
CA HIS A 68 -3.66 -23.15 4.95
C HIS A 68 -4.66 -22.01 4.75
N THR A 69 -5.59 -21.82 5.68
CA THR A 69 -6.55 -20.70 5.66
C THR A 69 -6.74 -20.09 7.05
N ILE A 70 -7.01 -18.79 7.11
CA ILE A 70 -7.28 -18.07 8.37
C ILE A 70 -8.79 -17.96 8.55
N THR A 71 -9.34 -18.33 9.71
CA THR A 71 -10.78 -18.16 9.97
C THR A 71 -11.17 -16.68 9.94
N ILE A 72 -12.10 -16.31 9.04
CA ILE A 72 -12.56 -14.92 8.90
C ILE A 72 -13.70 -14.67 9.89
N SER A 73 -13.36 -14.08 11.03
CA SER A 73 -14.34 -13.63 12.03
C SER A 73 -15.05 -12.35 11.58
N PRO A 74 -16.22 -12.01 12.16
CA PRO A 74 -16.93 -10.76 11.83
C PRO A 74 -16.07 -9.50 12.05
N ILE A 75 -15.22 -9.50 13.08
CA ILE A 75 -14.30 -8.39 13.35
C ILE A 75 -13.20 -8.29 12.28
N LEU A 76 -12.63 -9.43 11.83
CA LEU A 76 -11.64 -9.42 10.76
C LEU A 76 -12.26 -8.99 9.43
N GLN A 77 -13.48 -9.44 9.13
CA GLN A 77 -14.22 -8.99 7.95
C GLN A 77 -14.44 -7.47 7.97
N MET A 78 -14.82 -6.91 9.12
CA MET A 78 -14.97 -5.46 9.29
C MET A 78 -13.64 -4.73 9.03
N GLN A 79 -12.51 -5.25 9.53
CA GLN A 79 -11.19 -4.64 9.27
C GLN A 79 -10.78 -4.73 7.81
N LEU A 80 -11.05 -5.84 7.12
CA LEU A 80 -10.80 -5.98 5.69
C LEU A 80 -11.62 -4.98 4.86
N ILE A 81 -12.87 -4.71 5.25
CA ILE A 81 -13.71 -3.68 4.60
C ILE A 81 -13.15 -2.27 4.85
N ASN A 82 -12.65 -2.00 6.06
CA ASN A 82 -11.99 -0.71 6.36
C ASN A 82 -10.73 -0.53 5.49
N ILE A 83 -9.91 -1.57 5.35
CA ILE A 83 -8.72 -1.56 4.48
C ILE A 83 -9.14 -1.33 3.01
N ALA A 84 -10.17 -2.04 2.53
CA ALA A 84 -10.70 -1.85 1.18
C ALA A 84 -11.13 -0.38 0.94
N SER A 85 -11.77 0.24 1.93
CA SER A 85 -12.20 1.63 1.86
C SER A 85 -11.02 2.61 1.82
N LEU A 86 -9.93 2.33 2.56
CA LEU A 86 -8.69 3.11 2.49
C LEU A 86 -7.99 2.97 1.14
N TYR A 87 -8.00 1.78 0.54
CA TYR A 87 -7.45 1.59 -0.80
C TYR A 87 -8.27 2.30 -1.89
N VAL A 88 -9.60 2.34 -1.77
CA VAL A 88 -10.43 3.19 -2.65
C VAL A 88 -10.07 4.66 -2.49
N LEU A 89 -9.87 5.13 -1.25
CA LEU A 89 -9.44 6.49 -0.98
C LEU A 89 -8.10 6.81 -1.64
N PHE A 90 -7.14 5.88 -1.60
CA PHE A 90 -5.83 6.04 -2.25
C PHE A 90 -5.99 6.13 -3.78
N ALA A 91 -6.72 5.18 -4.36
CA ALA A 91 -6.96 5.14 -5.80
C ALA A 91 -7.64 6.42 -6.32
N ILE A 92 -8.59 6.99 -5.58
CA ILE A 92 -9.23 8.26 -5.94
C ILE A 92 -8.27 9.43 -5.75
N THR A 93 -7.55 9.47 -4.63
CA THR A 93 -6.65 10.59 -4.32
C THR A 93 -5.54 10.71 -5.37
N GLU A 94 -4.92 9.60 -5.75
CA GLU A 94 -3.86 9.64 -6.74
C GLU A 94 -4.38 9.58 -8.18
N GLY A 95 -5.35 8.69 -8.45
CA GLY A 95 -5.90 8.48 -9.78
C GLY A 95 -6.77 9.63 -10.28
N VAL A 96 -7.36 10.43 -9.37
CA VAL A 96 -8.24 11.55 -9.70
C VAL A 96 -7.69 12.87 -9.15
N VAL A 97 -7.54 13.03 -7.84
CA VAL A 97 -7.23 14.33 -7.23
C VAL A 97 -5.89 14.88 -7.71
N LEU A 98 -4.83 14.07 -7.72
CA LEU A 98 -3.51 14.49 -8.23
C LEU A 98 -3.50 14.78 -9.74
N ARG A 99 -4.45 14.26 -10.52
CA ARG A 99 -4.60 14.62 -11.94
C ARG A 99 -5.27 15.97 -12.14
N LEU A 100 -6.15 16.36 -11.22
CA LEU A 100 -6.93 17.60 -11.30
C LEU A 100 -6.14 18.83 -10.84
N THR A 101 -4.99 18.65 -10.19
CA THR A 101 -4.20 19.76 -9.66
C THR A 101 -2.72 19.63 -9.99
N ARG A 102 -2.10 20.79 -10.23
CA ARG A 102 -0.64 20.95 -10.32
C ARG A 102 -0.07 21.70 -9.12
N GLN A 103 -0.90 22.06 -8.14
CA GLN A 103 -0.44 22.83 -6.99
C GLN A 103 0.52 22.01 -6.14
N LYS A 104 1.74 22.54 -5.93
CA LYS A 104 2.79 21.85 -5.19
C LYS A 104 2.38 21.50 -3.77
N SER A 105 1.70 22.41 -3.07
CA SER A 105 1.22 22.18 -1.71
C SER A 105 0.31 20.96 -1.61
N ILE A 106 -0.63 20.81 -2.56
CA ILE A 106 -1.57 19.68 -2.58
C ILE A 106 -0.83 18.37 -2.84
N TRP A 107 0.06 18.35 -3.83
CA TRP A 107 0.90 17.18 -4.11
C TRP A 107 1.73 16.77 -2.89
N LEU A 108 2.39 17.72 -2.22
CA LEU A 108 3.20 17.42 -1.03
C LEU A 108 2.34 16.92 0.13
N ALA A 109 1.17 17.52 0.38
CA ALA A 109 0.28 17.09 1.45
C ALA A 109 -0.21 15.66 1.24
N ILE A 110 -0.67 15.33 0.03
CA ILE A 110 -1.17 13.99 -0.33
C ILE A 110 -0.05 12.96 -0.24
N ILE A 111 1.11 13.21 -0.86
CA ILE A 111 2.23 12.27 -0.84
C ILE A 111 2.76 12.07 0.58
N THR A 112 2.74 13.09 1.43
CA THR A 112 3.08 12.96 2.86
C THR A 112 2.08 12.07 3.59
N ALA A 113 0.77 12.28 3.38
CA ALA A 113 -0.25 11.45 4.00
C ALA A 113 -0.11 9.96 3.63
N MET A 114 0.21 9.68 2.36
CA MET A 114 0.46 8.30 1.90
C MET A 114 1.75 7.72 2.47
N ALA A 115 2.84 8.50 2.55
CA ALA A 115 4.08 8.05 3.19
C ALA A 115 3.87 7.66 4.67
N CYS A 116 3.02 8.40 5.40
CA CYS A 116 2.61 8.03 6.75
C CYS A 116 1.87 6.69 6.78
N ALA A 117 0.98 6.45 5.82
CA ALA A 117 0.24 5.19 5.74
C ALA A 117 1.12 4.01 5.33
N ASP A 118 2.05 4.17 4.38
CA ASP A 118 3.04 3.14 4.03
C ASP A 118 3.84 2.72 5.27
N THR A 119 4.26 3.70 6.07
CA THR A 119 4.99 3.46 7.33
C THR A 119 4.14 2.63 8.28
N GLY A 120 2.84 2.93 8.39
CA GLY A 120 1.89 2.12 9.17
C GLY A 120 1.77 0.68 8.66
N HIS A 121 1.69 0.47 7.35
CA HIS A 121 1.61 -0.87 6.74
C HIS A 121 2.90 -1.68 6.98
N LEU A 122 4.06 -1.07 6.79
CA LEU A 122 5.35 -1.71 7.05
C LEU A 122 5.51 -2.04 8.54
N TYR A 123 5.10 -1.14 9.43
CA TYR A 123 5.12 -1.39 10.87
C TYR A 123 4.17 -2.52 11.27
N ALA A 124 2.98 -2.59 10.67
CA ALA A 124 2.04 -3.69 10.92
C ALA A 124 2.67 -5.06 10.57
N ALA A 125 3.28 -5.19 9.39
CA ALA A 125 3.98 -6.41 8.99
C ALA A 125 5.16 -6.73 9.93
N TRP A 126 5.93 -5.70 10.29
CA TRP A 126 7.05 -5.84 11.23
C TRP A 126 6.59 -6.30 12.61
N SER A 127 5.47 -5.79 13.14
CA SER A 127 4.96 -6.12 14.47
C SER A 127 4.58 -7.60 14.65
N VAL A 128 4.18 -8.28 13.57
CA VAL A 128 3.77 -9.70 13.60
C VAL A 128 4.89 -10.64 13.18
N SER A 129 5.88 -10.15 12.42
CA SER A 129 7.03 -10.97 12.02
C SER A 129 8.31 -10.15 11.81
N PRO A 130 8.95 -9.63 12.89
CA PRO A 130 10.13 -8.78 12.78
C PRO A 130 11.29 -9.49 12.08
N ALA A 131 11.52 -10.76 12.42
CA ALA A 131 12.59 -11.56 11.84
C ALA A 131 12.42 -11.75 10.33
N ARG A 132 11.18 -12.01 9.87
CA ARG A 132 10.88 -12.14 8.44
C ARG A 132 11.06 -10.83 7.70
N MET A 133 10.64 -9.71 8.29
CA MET A 133 10.79 -8.39 7.68
C MET A 133 12.26 -7.92 7.63
N GLY A 134 13.10 -8.40 8.54
CA GLY A 134 14.56 -8.15 8.52
C GLY A 134 15.33 -9.02 7.53
N ASP A 135 14.82 -10.21 7.21
CA ASP A 135 15.43 -11.15 6.27
C ASP A 135 14.82 -11.04 4.86
N VAL A 136 15.16 -9.94 4.19
CA VAL A 136 14.68 -9.61 2.83
C VAL A 136 15.05 -10.70 1.81
N GLY A 137 16.17 -11.39 2.01
CA GLY A 137 16.63 -12.46 1.12
C GLY A 137 15.73 -13.69 1.13
N ALA A 138 14.95 -13.87 2.20
CA ALA A 138 14.07 -15.02 2.34
C ALA A 138 12.65 -14.77 1.79
N TRP A 139 12.30 -13.54 1.40
CA TRP A 139 10.96 -13.20 0.90
C TRP A 139 10.58 -13.99 -0.35
N ASN A 140 9.35 -14.48 -0.37
CA ASN A 140 8.78 -15.15 -1.54
C ASN A 140 8.22 -14.14 -2.55
N GLY A 141 7.68 -14.62 -3.68
CA GLY A 141 7.14 -13.75 -4.73
C GLY A 141 6.01 -12.82 -4.26
N ASP A 142 5.09 -13.30 -3.43
CA ASP A 142 4.00 -12.48 -2.89
C ASP A 142 4.51 -11.42 -1.92
N GLU A 143 5.49 -11.75 -1.08
CA GLU A 143 6.12 -10.82 -0.15
C GLU A 143 6.94 -9.76 -0.90
N TRP A 144 7.59 -10.10 -2.02
CA TRP A 144 8.21 -9.12 -2.90
C TRP A 144 7.19 -8.20 -3.57
N ILE A 145 6.08 -8.76 -4.06
CA ILE A 145 4.99 -7.97 -4.64
C ILE A 145 4.38 -7.05 -3.60
N ASN A 146 4.21 -7.49 -2.36
CA ASN A 146 3.59 -6.69 -1.32
C ASN A 146 4.59 -5.74 -0.66
N TYR A 147 5.57 -6.26 0.08
CA TYR A 147 6.51 -5.45 0.86
C TYR A 147 7.54 -4.76 -0.03
N GLY A 148 8.05 -5.44 -1.07
CA GLY A 148 9.00 -4.84 -2.00
C GLY A 148 8.42 -3.60 -2.69
N THR A 149 7.15 -3.67 -3.13
CA THR A 149 6.48 -2.52 -3.73
C THR A 149 6.13 -1.45 -2.69
N LEU A 150 5.76 -1.81 -1.47
CA LEU A 150 5.57 -0.87 -0.36
C LEU A 150 6.85 -0.08 -0.04
N PHE A 151 8.00 -0.76 0.08
CA PHE A 151 9.30 -0.11 0.31
C PHE A 151 9.69 0.78 -0.89
N ALA A 152 9.51 0.30 -2.12
CA ALA A 152 9.77 1.09 -3.32
C ALA A 152 8.88 2.34 -3.39
N GLY A 153 7.59 2.19 -3.09
CA GLY A 153 6.61 3.28 -3.03
C GLY A 153 6.98 4.33 -2.01
N LEU A 154 7.23 3.91 -0.76
CA LEU A 154 7.68 4.82 0.30
C LEU A 154 8.97 5.55 -0.12
N GLY A 155 9.94 4.84 -0.71
CA GLY A 155 11.16 5.43 -1.25
C GLY A 155 10.89 6.52 -2.30
N LEU A 156 10.02 6.23 -3.29
CA LEU A 156 9.61 7.20 -4.31
C LEU A 156 8.91 8.42 -3.69
N ARG A 157 8.06 8.21 -2.69
CA ARG A 157 7.40 9.31 -1.97
C ARG A 157 8.41 10.19 -1.24
N ILE A 158 9.37 9.60 -0.52
CA ILE A 158 10.43 10.34 0.17
C ILE A 158 11.26 11.15 -0.82
N LEU A 159 11.72 10.54 -1.92
CA LEU A 159 12.50 11.24 -2.95
C LEU A 159 11.69 12.38 -3.59
N PHE A 160 10.42 12.15 -3.88
CA PHE A 160 9.53 13.18 -4.39
C PHE A 160 9.39 14.32 -3.36
N LEU A 161 9.15 14.04 -2.08
CA LEU A 161 9.03 15.05 -1.02
C LEU A 161 10.32 15.88 -0.88
N MET A 162 11.49 15.25 -0.98
CA MET A 162 12.80 15.91 -0.99
C MET A 162 13.06 16.80 -2.23
N GLY A 163 12.17 16.75 -3.24
CA GLY A 163 12.28 17.58 -4.45
C GLY A 163 13.04 16.92 -5.59
N VAL A 164 13.43 15.64 -5.46
CA VAL A 164 14.09 14.91 -6.53
C VAL A 164 13.10 14.67 -7.66
N GLY A 165 13.41 15.12 -8.88
CA GLY A 165 12.60 14.86 -10.08
C GLY A 165 11.23 15.56 -10.16
N ARG A 166 10.99 16.58 -9.31
CA ARG A 166 9.86 17.52 -9.44
C ARG A 166 10.34 18.96 -9.52
N ARG A 167 9.85 19.74 -10.49
CA ARG A 167 10.17 21.17 -10.67
C ARG A 167 8.90 22.00 -10.76
#